data_AF-A0A7J9F8Z9-F1
#
_entry.id   AF-A0A7J9F8Z9-F1
#
_cell.length_a   1.000
_cell.length_b   1.000
_cell.length_c   1.000
_cell.angle_alpha   90.00
_cell.angle_beta   90.00
_cell.angle_gamma   90.00
#
_symmetry.space_group_name_H-M   'P 1'
#
loop_
_entity.id
_entity.type
_entity.pdbx_description
1 polymer ?
#
loop_
_entity_poly.entity_id
_entity_poly.type
_entity_poly.pdbx_seq_one_letter_code
_entity_poly.pdbx_strand_id
1 'polypeptide(L)' 'MRPVFSIGWSATSKQLLGKVSNKFRGSRIEMRWLEDNFKTIETFASDVGKEQFVRAFILRLIGGFLMPDKS' A
#
# COMPACT_ATOMS: atom_id res chain seq x y z
N MET A 1 22.58 -22.20 -1.92
CA MET A 1 21.75 -21.11 -1.37
C MET A 1 20.98 -20.47 -2.51
N ARG A 2 19.65 -20.40 -2.47
CA ARG A 2 18.87 -19.65 -3.48
C ARG A 2 18.92 -18.16 -3.12
N PRO A 3 19.17 -17.25 -4.07
CA PRO A 3 19.18 -15.82 -3.78
C PRO A 3 17.75 -15.39 -3.42
N VAL A 4 17.57 -14.84 -2.22
CA VAL A 4 16.36 -14.08 -1.90
C VAL A 4 16.47 -12.80 -2.72
N PHE A 5 15.72 -12.72 -3.82
CA PHE A 5 15.59 -11.46 -4.54
C PHE A 5 15.05 -10.42 -3.55
N SER A 6 15.82 -9.38 -3.26
CA SER A 6 15.30 -8.18 -2.61
C SER A 6 14.27 -7.58 -3.57
N ILE A 7 13.00 -7.96 -3.39
CA ILE A 7 11.90 -7.36 -4.14
C ILE A 7 11.87 -5.90 -3.73
N GLY A 8 12.25 -5.00 -4.64
CA GLY A 8 12.25 -3.56 -4.36
C GLY A 8 10.84 -3.06 -4.02
N TRP A 9 10.75 -1.96 -3.27
CA TRP A 9 9.47 -1.42 -2.76
C TRP A 9 8.40 -1.23 -3.83
N SER A 10 8.79 -0.87 -5.07
CA SER A 10 7.88 -0.77 -6.21
C SER A 10 7.21 -2.09 -6.57
N ALA A 11 7.97 -3.19 -6.58
CA ALA A 11 7.44 -4.51 -6.90
C ALA A 11 6.57 -5.05 -5.76
N THR A 12 6.96 -4.85 -4.51
CA THR A 12 6.13 -5.17 -3.34
C THR A 12 4.82 -4.39 -3.35
N SER A 13 4.85 -3.09 -3.68
CA SER A 13 3.65 -2.26 -3.82
C SER A 13 2.75 -2.77 -4.94
N LYS A 14 3.32 -3.11 -6.10
CA LYS A 14 2.55 -3.67 -7.21
C LYS A 14 1.86 -4.97 -6.82
N GLN A 15 2.55 -5.84 -6.10
CA GLN A 15 2.01 -7.12 -5.63
C GLN A 15 0.90 -6.94 -4.59
N LEU A 16 1.13 -6.07 -3.59
CA LEU A 16 0.19 -5.91 -2.48
C LEU A 16 -1.03 -5.07 -2.85
N LEU A 17 -0.82 -4.01 -3.61
CA LEU A 17 -1.79 -2.95 -3.85
C LEU A 17 -2.24 -2.85 -5.31
N GLY A 18 -1.65 -3.61 -6.23
CA GLY A 18 -1.95 -3.51 -7.67
C GLY A 18 -1.45 -2.22 -8.33
N LYS A 19 -0.98 -1.25 -7.53
CA LYS A 19 -0.52 0.08 -7.93
C LYS A 19 0.84 0.38 -7.30
N VAL A 20 1.63 1.18 -8.00
CA VAL A 20 2.95 1.61 -7.53
C VAL A 20 2.88 3.11 -7.28
N SER A 21 3.24 3.54 -6.08
CA SER A 21 3.44 4.97 -5.81
C SER A 21 4.70 5.45 -6.51
N ASN A 22 4.62 6.58 -7.21
CA ASN A 22 5.79 7.27 -7.74
C ASN A 22 6.49 8.13 -6.67
N LYS A 23 5.97 8.17 -5.44
CA LYS A 23 6.45 9.02 -4.34
C LYS A 23 6.95 8.23 -3.15
N PHE A 24 7.60 7.08 -3.38
CA PHE A 24 8.29 6.38 -2.30
C PHE A 24 9.39 7.28 -1.71
N ARG A 25 9.32 7.52 -0.40
CA ARG A 25 10.42 8.12 0.37
C ARG A 25 11.12 7.01 1.13
N GLY A 26 12.03 6.31 0.44
CA GLY A 26 12.59 5.04 0.92
C GLY A 26 11.52 3.94 0.93
N SER A 27 11.27 3.33 2.10
CA SER A 27 10.22 2.32 2.29
C SER A 27 8.85 2.90 2.65
N ARG A 28 8.71 4.23 2.70
CA ARG A 28 7.48 4.92 3.13
C ARG A 28 6.58 5.25 1.94
N ILE A 29 5.29 4.97 2.10
CA ILE A 29 4.22 5.39 1.19
C ILE A 29 3.51 6.60 1.81
N GLU A 30 3.28 7.64 1.02
CA GLU A 30 2.53 8.82 1.48
C GLU A 30 1.06 8.47 1.76
N MET A 31 0.54 8.93 2.91
CA MET A 31 -0.85 8.66 3.32
C MET A 31 -1.88 9.17 2.31
N ARG A 32 -1.66 10.39 1.79
CA ARG A 32 -2.51 10.98 0.75
C ARG A 32 -2.60 10.11 -0.49
N TRP A 33 -1.49 9.46 -0.88
CA TRP A 33 -1.50 8.56 -2.03
C TRP A 33 -2.40 7.33 -1.79
N LEU A 34 -2.38 6.77 -0.58
CA LEU A 34 -3.27 5.65 -0.21
C LEU A 34 -4.74 6.11 -0.21
N GLU A 35 -5.03 7.31 0.30
CA GLU A 35 -6.37 7.87 0.29
C GLU A 35 -6.88 8.09 -1.13
N ASP A 36 -6.10 8.75 -1.99
CA ASP A 36 -6.50 9.04 -3.37
C ASP A 36 -6.77 7.76 -4.18
N ASN A 37 -6.05 6.67 -3.89
CA ASN A 37 -6.15 5.43 -4.66
C ASN A 37 -7.08 4.38 -4.06
N PHE A 38 -7.36 4.44 -2.76
CA PHE A 38 -8.13 3.43 -2.01
C PHE A 38 -9.14 4.08 -1.05
N LYS A 39 -9.70 5.24 -1.41
CA LYS A 39 -10.72 5.93 -0.60
C LYS A 39 -11.98 5.08 -0.42
N THR A 40 -12.44 4.51 -1.52
CA THR A 40 -13.70 3.76 -1.62
C THR A 40 -13.47 2.47 -2.36
N ILE A 41 -14.23 1.45 -1.99
CA ILE A 41 -14.29 0.20 -2.74
C ILE A 41 -15.40 0.29 -3.77
N GLU A 42 -15.13 -0.08 -5.01
CA GLU A 42 -16.17 -0.13 -6.05
C GLU A 42 -17.17 -1.24 -5.73
N THR A 43 -18.46 -1.01 -5.98
CA THR A 43 -19.55 -1.97 -5.70
C THR A 43 -19.33 -3.33 -6.34
N PHE A 44 -18.63 -3.36 -7.49
CA PHE A 44 -18.32 -4.56 -8.25
C PHE A 44 -16.82 -4.88 -8.27
N ALA A 45 -16.08 -4.45 -7.24
CA ALA A 45 -14.67 -4.79 -7.13
C ALA A 45 -14.46 -6.32 -7.12
N SER A 46 -13.51 -6.79 -7.92
CA SER A 46 -13.05 -8.18 -7.88
C SER A 46 -12.47 -8.52 -6.51
N ASP A 47 -12.38 -9.81 -6.17
CA ASP A 47 -11.82 -10.22 -4.87
C ASP A 47 -10.38 -9.74 -4.66
N VAL A 48 -9.58 -9.71 -5.75
CA VAL A 48 -8.25 -9.10 -5.76
C VAL A 48 -8.32 -7.60 -5.43
N GLY A 49 -9.28 -6.86 -6.00
CA GLY A 49 -9.50 -5.45 -5.70
C GLY A 49 -9.91 -5.21 -4.25
N LYS A 50 -10.77 -6.09 -3.70
CA LYS A 50 -11.15 -6.04 -2.28
C LYS A 50 -9.95 -6.27 -1.38
N GLU A 51 -9.11 -7.26 -1.69
CA GLU A 51 -7.92 -7.55 -0.91
C GLU A 51 -6.91 -6.38 -0.94
N GLN A 52 -6.69 -5.78 -2.11
CA GLN A 52 -5.85 -4.59 -2.25
C GLN A 52 -6.38 -3.42 -1.42
N PHE A 53 -7.69 -3.19 -1.43
CA PHE A 53 -8.34 -2.16 -0.61
C PHE A 53 -8.14 -2.42 0.89
N VAL A 54 -8.35 -3.65 1.35
CA VAL A 54 -8.16 -4.05 2.76
C VAL A 54 -6.71 -3.85 3.19
N ARG A 55 -5.74 -4.27 2.37
CA ARG A 55 -4.31 -4.05 2.64
C ARG A 55 -3.98 -2.56 2.74
N ALA A 56 -4.48 -1.73 1.82
CA ALA A 56 -4.31 -0.28 1.88
C ALA A 56 -4.97 0.36 3.11
N PHE A 57 -6.12 -0.16 3.55
CA PHE A 57 -6.80 0.29 4.76
C PHE A 57 -5.99 -0.03 6.03
N ILE A 58 -5.45 -1.25 6.15
CA ILE A 58 -4.56 -1.64 7.25
C ILE A 58 -3.33 -0.74 7.29
N LEU A 59 -2.69 -0.48 6.14
CA LEU A 59 -1.53 0.42 6.07
C LEU A 59 -1.87 1.84 6.54
N ARG A 60 -3.06 2.36 6.20
CA ARG A 60 -3.55 3.66 6.70
C ARG A 60 -3.75 3.64 8.21
N LEU A 61 -4.33 2.58 8.77
CA LEU A 61 -4.49 2.44 10.23
C LEU A 61 -3.14 2.43 10.94
N ILE A 62 -2.18 1.67 10.43
CA ILE A 62 -0.84 1.61 11.01
C ILE A 62 -0.15 2.98 10.95
N GLY A 63 -0.06 3.59 9.77
CA GLY A 63 0.69 4.85 9.59
C GLY A 63 -0.01 6.10 10.11
N GLY A 64 -1.34 6.10 10.21
CA GLY A 64 -2.12 7.29 10.57
C GLY A 64 -2.64 7.29 11.99
N PHE A 65 -2.88 6.11 12.56
CA PHE A 65 -3.49 6.00 13.87
C PHE A 65 -2.59 5.32 14.90
N LEU A 66 -1.97 4.20 14.54
CA LEU A 66 -1.17 3.41 15.50
C LEU A 66 0.26 3.92 15.64
N MET A 67 0.83 4.41 14.53
CA MET A 67 2.18 4.95 14.45
C MET A 67 2.14 6.28 13.70
N PRO A 68 1.35 7.28 14.15
CA PRO A 68 1.37 8.60 13.55
C PRO A 68 2.80 9.12 13.61
N ASP A 69 3.31 9.64 12.48
CA ASP A 69 4.65 10.21 12.42
C ASP A 69 4.74 11.30 13.49
N LYS A 70 5.63 11.12 14.47
CA LYS A 70 5.83 12.04 15.61
C LYS A 70 6.96 13.05 15.35
N SER A 71 7.45 13.11 14.12
CA SER A 71 8.52 14.03 13.72
C SER A 71 8.05 15.49 13.72
#